data_AF-J7TD27-F1
#
_entry.id   AF-J7TD27-F1
#
_cell.length_a   1.000
_cell.length_b   1.000
_cell.length_c   1.000
_cell.angle_alpha   90.00
_cell.angle_beta   90.00
_cell.angle_gamma   90.00
#
_symmetry.space_group_name_H-M   'P 1'
#
loop_
_entity.id
_entity.type
_entity.pdbx_description
1 polymer ?
#
loop_
_entity_poly.entity_id
_entity_poly.type
_entity_poly.pdbx_seq_one_letter_code
_entity_poly.pdbx_strand_id
1 'polypeptide(L)'
;MTTSPRKSACIIIGIVTLILLVMLIPFYFLTKSSGWWQKEFVARGYAVGVQIHQNVYELNLFDLAFTKPVFDHQSVYVPASSLGSYFTLVALSQQSFPTRKNILLPTENPYFNGRISITALNIDTAALASESRQYLNAGESYRITRLTASPDRSLFSFSTDDNAPEILQSSPYLKDIVNQGMCRTDGQSNGCGIAEDTYINLSDVLHNYFRSCLIYRVDDENKRIILQFIPMPGPVLI
;
A
#
# COMPACT_ATOMS: atom_id res chain seq x y z
N MET A 1 -3.22 64.45 -14.79
CA MET A 1 -2.22 63.39 -14.60
C MET A 1 -2.73 62.13 -15.31
N THR A 2 -2.27 61.89 -16.53
CA THR A 2 -2.63 60.69 -17.31
C THR A 2 -1.60 59.60 -17.03
N THR A 3 -2.00 58.55 -16.32
CA THR A 3 -1.15 57.38 -16.13
C THR A 3 -0.98 56.67 -17.48
N SER A 4 0.27 56.48 -17.89
CA SER A 4 0.64 55.78 -19.14
C SER A 4 -0.04 54.40 -19.19
N PRO A 5 -0.66 54.01 -20.33
CA PRO A 5 -1.42 52.75 -20.46
C PRO A 5 -0.59 51.51 -20.12
N ARG A 6 0.74 51.56 -20.26
CA ARG A 6 1.66 50.49 -19.84
C ARG A 6 1.71 50.28 -18.33
N LYS A 7 1.62 51.36 -17.53
CA LYS A 7 1.65 51.27 -16.06
C LYS A 7 0.37 50.62 -15.53
N SER A 8 -0.78 50.97 -16.09
CA SER A 8 -2.07 50.37 -15.74
C SER A 8 -2.14 48.89 -16.13
N ALA A 9 -1.61 48.51 -17.30
CA ALA A 9 -1.53 47.11 -17.72
C ALA A 9 -0.65 46.26 -16.78
N CYS A 10 0.52 46.77 -16.37
CA CYS A 10 1.39 46.05 -15.42
C CYS A 10 0.72 45.88 -14.04
N ILE A 11 -0.03 46.88 -13.58
CA ILE A 11 -0.77 46.80 -12.30
C ILE A 11 -1.89 45.75 -12.40
N ILE A 12 -2.65 45.74 -13.50
CA ILE A 12 -3.71 44.75 -13.73
C ILE A 12 -3.12 43.34 -13.79
N ILE A 13 -2.01 43.13 -14.52
CA ILE A 13 -1.32 41.84 -14.58
C ILE A 13 -0.87 41.42 -13.18
N GLY A 14 -0.24 42.31 -12.41
CA GLY A 14 0.20 42.01 -11.05
C GLY A 14 -0.94 41.58 -10.12
N ILE A 15 -2.09 42.24 -10.22
CA ILE A 15 -3.30 41.89 -9.44
C ILE A 15 -3.83 40.51 -9.87
N VAL A 16 -3.92 40.25 -11.18
CA VAL A 16 -4.40 38.95 -11.70
C VAL A 16 -3.47 37.82 -11.29
N THR A 17 -2.15 38.01 -11.34
CA THR A 17 -1.17 37.01 -10.88
C THR A 17 -1.29 36.74 -9.38
N LEU A 18 -1.51 37.77 -8.57
CA LEU A 18 -1.73 37.63 -7.12
C LEU A 18 -3.00 36.83 -6.82
N ILE A 19 -4.10 37.12 -7.51
CA ILE A 19 -5.38 36.40 -7.35
C ILE A 19 -5.21 34.92 -7.73
N LEU A 20 -4.54 34.64 -8.85
CA LEU A 20 -4.24 33.28 -9.28
C LEU A 20 -3.40 32.53 -8.24
N LEU A 21 -2.37 33.17 -7.68
CA LEU A 21 -1.51 32.57 -6.66
C LEU A 21 -2.29 32.23 -5.39
N VAL A 22 -3.16 33.13 -4.94
CA VAL A 22 -4.02 32.92 -3.76
C VAL A 22 -5.06 31.83 -4.01
N MET A 23 -5.57 31.67 -5.24
CA MET A 23 -6.50 30.60 -5.62
C MET A 23 -5.81 29.23 -5.78
N LEU A 24 -4.55 29.20 -6.23
CA LEU A 24 -3.80 27.96 -6.47
C LEU A 24 -3.37 27.26 -5.17
N ILE A 25 -3.11 28.02 -4.10
CA ILE A 25 -2.73 27.46 -2.78
C ILE A 25 -3.82 26.53 -2.21
N PRO A 26 -5.08 26.95 -2.02
CA PRO A 26 -6.12 26.06 -1.51
C PRO A 26 -6.43 24.93 -2.49
N PHE A 27 -6.34 25.17 -3.80
CA PHE A 27 -6.50 24.13 -4.81
C PHE A 27 -5.42 23.04 -4.70
N TYR A 28 -4.16 23.43 -4.46
CA TYR A 28 -3.06 22.49 -4.21
C TYR A 28 -3.34 21.60 -3.00
N PHE A 29 -3.77 22.17 -1.86
CA PHE A 29 -4.09 21.39 -0.67
C PHE A 29 -5.30 20.45 -0.86
N LEU A 30 -6.35 20.89 -1.56
CA LEU A 30 -7.52 20.06 -1.89
C LEU A 30 -7.16 18.89 -2.80
N THR A 31 -6.30 19.13 -3.80
CA THR A 31 -5.88 18.07 -4.72
C THR A 31 -4.87 17.10 -4.08
N LYS A 32 -4.06 17.57 -3.12
CA LYS A 32 -3.18 16.71 -2.32
C LYS A 32 -3.98 15.80 -1.37
N SER A 33 -4.96 16.34 -0.63
CA SER A 33 -5.76 15.56 0.32
C SER A 33 -6.70 14.55 -0.35
N SER A 34 -7.17 14.85 -1.56
CA SER A 34 -7.98 13.92 -2.37
C SER A 34 -7.16 12.81 -3.03
N GLY A 35 -5.83 12.83 -2.95
CA GLY A 35 -4.97 11.84 -3.60
C GLY A 35 -5.18 11.78 -5.13
N TRP A 36 -5.67 12.86 -5.74
CA TRP A 36 -5.99 12.89 -7.17
C TRP A 36 -4.73 12.66 -8.00
N TRP A 37 -3.64 13.34 -7.63
CA TRP A 37 -2.33 13.20 -8.27
C TRP A 37 -1.61 11.89 -7.95
N GLN A 38 -2.07 11.16 -6.93
CA GLN A 38 -1.45 9.91 -6.55
C GLN A 38 -1.80 8.81 -7.57
N LYS A 39 -0.82 7.97 -7.92
CA LYS A 39 -1.04 6.87 -8.86
C LYS A 39 -1.79 5.70 -8.24
N GLU A 40 -1.81 5.62 -6.92
CA GLU A 40 -2.42 4.53 -6.15
C GLU A 40 -3.79 4.92 -5.58
N PHE A 41 -4.56 3.90 -5.21
CA PHE A 41 -5.78 4.01 -4.41
C PHE A 41 -5.78 2.91 -3.35
N VAL A 42 -6.33 3.20 -2.17
CA VAL A 42 -6.58 2.21 -1.13
C VAL A 42 -7.93 1.56 -1.40
N ALA A 43 -7.99 0.23 -1.43
CA ALA A 43 -9.16 -0.57 -1.81
C ALA A 43 -10.22 -0.63 -0.69
N ARG A 44 -10.67 0.52 -0.23
CA ARG A 44 -11.70 0.62 0.80
C ARG A 44 -13.05 0.21 0.27
N GLY A 45 -13.71 -0.70 0.98
CA GLY A 45 -15.01 -1.22 0.60
C GLY A 45 -14.97 -2.18 -0.60
N TYR A 46 -13.77 -2.60 -1.05
CA TYR A 46 -13.63 -3.66 -2.03
C TYR A 46 -13.40 -4.99 -1.33
N ALA A 47 -14.14 -6.02 -1.74
CA ALA A 47 -13.83 -7.40 -1.37
C ALA A 47 -12.62 -7.89 -2.19
N VAL A 48 -11.56 -8.32 -1.52
CA VAL A 48 -10.36 -8.84 -2.19
C VAL A 48 -10.48 -10.35 -2.25
N GLY A 49 -10.15 -10.94 -3.39
CA GLY A 49 -9.98 -12.38 -3.53
C GLY A 49 -8.75 -12.75 -4.31
N VAL A 50 -8.42 -14.02 -4.30
CA VAL A 50 -7.34 -14.60 -5.08
C VAL A 50 -7.89 -15.64 -6.05
N GLN A 51 -7.44 -15.56 -7.29
CA GLN A 51 -7.70 -16.57 -8.29
C GLN A 51 -6.73 -17.73 -8.12
N ILE A 52 -7.28 -18.92 -7.88
CA ILE A 52 -6.55 -20.17 -7.78
C ILE A 52 -7.16 -21.14 -8.77
N HIS A 53 -6.38 -21.52 -9.79
CA HIS A 53 -6.87 -22.21 -10.98
C HIS A 53 -8.00 -21.41 -11.66
N GLN A 54 -9.22 -21.95 -11.69
CA GLN A 54 -10.40 -21.33 -12.30
C GLN A 54 -11.37 -20.72 -11.27
N ASN A 55 -11.09 -20.88 -9.98
CA ASN A 55 -11.96 -20.40 -8.90
C ASN A 55 -11.39 -19.15 -8.25
N VAL A 56 -12.27 -18.28 -7.76
CA VAL A 56 -11.90 -17.07 -7.03
C VAL A 56 -12.34 -17.23 -5.59
N TYR A 57 -11.38 -17.12 -4.67
CA TYR A 57 -11.65 -17.25 -3.23
C TYR A 57 -11.45 -15.92 -2.53
N GLU A 58 -12.38 -15.57 -1.66
CA GLU A 58 -12.34 -14.37 -0.84
C GLU A 58 -11.17 -14.43 0.15
N LEU A 59 -10.48 -13.29 0.29
CA LEU A 59 -9.44 -13.04 1.26
C LEU A 59 -9.96 -12.02 2.27
N ASN A 60 -9.88 -12.34 3.56
CA ASN A 60 -10.21 -11.39 4.63
C ASN A 60 -9.01 -10.46 4.91
N LEU A 61 -8.61 -9.69 3.90
CA LEU A 61 -7.50 -8.74 3.96
C LEU A 61 -8.05 -7.32 4.00
N PHE A 62 -7.34 -6.46 4.72
CA PHE A 62 -7.74 -5.08 4.93
C PHE A 62 -6.70 -4.12 4.38
N ASP A 63 -7.18 -2.93 3.99
CA ASP A 63 -6.38 -1.77 3.64
C ASP A 63 -5.29 -2.07 2.61
N LEU A 64 -5.54 -2.92 1.62
CA LEU A 64 -4.62 -3.06 0.51
C LEU A 64 -4.69 -1.83 -0.39
N ALA A 65 -3.55 -1.41 -0.94
CA ALA A 65 -3.49 -0.36 -1.94
C ALA A 65 -3.03 -0.91 -3.29
N PHE A 66 -3.47 -0.26 -4.35
CA PHE A 66 -3.30 -0.70 -5.73
C PHE A 66 -2.97 0.47 -6.62
N THR A 67 -2.24 0.23 -7.70
CA THR A 67 -2.11 1.25 -8.74
C THR A 67 -3.46 1.49 -9.43
N LYS A 68 -3.77 2.74 -9.79
CA LYS A 68 -5.02 3.05 -10.48
C LYS A 68 -5.01 2.37 -11.86
N PRO A 69 -6.14 1.80 -12.34
CA PRO A 69 -6.21 1.08 -13.62
C PRO A 69 -5.80 1.89 -14.85
N VAL A 70 -5.77 3.23 -14.75
CA VAL A 70 -5.33 4.14 -15.83
C VAL A 70 -3.82 4.07 -16.12
N PHE A 71 -3.03 3.49 -15.21
CA PHE A 71 -1.60 3.33 -15.40
C PHE A 71 -1.28 1.89 -15.82
N ASP A 72 -0.37 1.74 -16.79
CA ASP A 72 0.01 0.43 -17.34
C ASP A 72 0.71 -0.47 -16.32
N HIS A 73 1.46 0.12 -15.40
CA HIS A 73 2.16 -0.62 -14.37
C HIS A 73 1.20 -0.98 -13.23
N GLN A 74 1.05 -2.28 -12.96
CA GLN A 74 0.24 -2.80 -11.86
C GLN A 74 1.12 -3.14 -10.66
N SER A 75 0.92 -2.42 -9.56
CA SER A 75 1.52 -2.74 -8.26
C SER A 75 0.45 -2.90 -7.17
N VAL A 76 0.69 -3.88 -6.30
CA VAL A 76 -0.10 -4.16 -5.09
C VAL A 76 0.75 -3.82 -3.87
N TYR A 77 0.14 -3.12 -2.93
CA TYR A 77 0.76 -2.56 -1.75
C TYR A 77 0.07 -3.08 -0.49
N VAL A 78 0.84 -3.47 0.51
CA VAL A 78 0.35 -3.94 1.82
C VAL A 78 0.76 -2.96 2.91
N PRO A 79 -0.08 -2.65 3.91
CA PRO A 79 0.28 -1.74 4.98
C PRO A 79 1.52 -2.21 5.74
N ALA A 80 2.52 -1.33 5.90
CA ALA A 80 3.73 -1.65 6.65
C ALA A 80 3.45 -1.82 8.15
N SER A 81 2.38 -1.19 8.65
CA SER A 81 1.90 -1.29 10.03
C SER A 81 1.20 -2.62 10.36
N SER A 82 0.79 -3.39 9.34
CA SER A 82 0.06 -4.66 9.52
C SER A 82 0.57 -5.73 8.55
N LEU A 83 1.54 -6.50 9.02
CA LEU A 83 2.18 -7.55 8.22
C LEU A 83 1.32 -8.79 7.97
N GLY A 84 0.13 -8.90 8.60
CA GLY A 84 -0.77 -10.03 8.38
C GLY A 84 -1.14 -10.21 6.91
N SER A 85 -1.41 -9.10 6.20
CA SER A 85 -1.67 -9.10 4.77
C SER A 85 -0.44 -9.50 3.95
N TYR A 86 0.75 -9.03 4.34
CA TYR A 86 2.01 -9.41 3.70
C TYR A 86 2.23 -10.92 3.79
N PHE A 87 2.20 -11.50 5.00
CA PHE A 87 2.44 -12.92 5.22
C PHE A 87 1.46 -13.81 4.47
N THR A 88 0.17 -13.43 4.49
CA THR A 88 -0.88 -14.15 3.77
C THR A 88 -0.57 -14.20 2.28
N LEU A 89 -0.30 -13.04 1.66
CA LEU A 89 -0.07 -12.98 0.22
C LEU A 89 1.27 -13.62 -0.20
N VAL A 90 2.31 -13.53 0.64
CA VAL A 90 3.57 -14.25 0.40
C VAL A 90 3.35 -15.77 0.45
N ALA A 91 2.67 -16.28 1.48
CA ALA A 91 2.35 -17.71 1.57
C ALA A 91 1.53 -18.19 0.36
N LEU A 92 0.56 -17.38 -0.08
CA LEU A 92 -0.24 -17.67 -1.28
C LEU A 92 0.59 -17.68 -2.57
N SER A 93 1.56 -16.77 -2.69
CA SER A 93 2.44 -16.69 -3.87
C SER A 93 3.33 -17.92 -4.04
N GLN A 94 3.69 -18.60 -2.95
CA GLN A 94 4.60 -19.74 -2.94
C GLN A 94 3.94 -21.08 -3.33
N GLN A 95 2.67 -21.06 -3.73
CA GLN A 95 1.91 -22.21 -4.28
C GLN A 95 1.80 -23.46 -3.40
N SER A 96 2.26 -23.45 -2.15
CA SER A 96 1.95 -24.50 -1.18
C SER A 96 0.53 -24.29 -0.65
N PHE A 97 -0.47 -24.32 -1.55
CA PHE A 97 -1.87 -24.47 -1.18
C PHE A 97 -2.11 -25.96 -0.97
N PRO A 98 -2.19 -26.47 0.27
CA PRO A 98 -2.72 -27.79 0.45
C PRO A 98 -4.18 -27.70 -0.01
N THR A 99 -4.61 -28.55 -0.91
CA THR A 99 -6.04 -28.86 -1.15
C THR A 99 -6.67 -29.52 0.10
N ARG A 100 -6.25 -29.12 1.31
CA ARG A 100 -6.89 -29.48 2.57
C ARG A 100 -8.20 -28.71 2.61
N LYS A 101 -9.30 -29.46 2.60
CA LYS A 101 -10.68 -28.96 2.73
C LYS A 101 -10.86 -27.99 3.91
N ASN A 102 -9.97 -28.04 4.90
CA ASN A 102 -9.99 -27.25 6.13
C ASN A 102 -9.61 -25.76 5.92
N ILE A 103 -8.99 -25.41 4.79
CA ILE A 103 -8.55 -24.04 4.48
C ILE A 103 -9.65 -23.24 3.78
N LEU A 104 -10.53 -23.95 3.05
CA LEU A 104 -11.64 -23.36 2.31
C LEU A 104 -12.90 -23.36 3.17
N LEU A 105 -13.38 -22.17 3.49
CA LEU A 105 -14.64 -21.95 4.19
C LEU A 105 -15.73 -21.58 3.18
N PRO A 106 -17.01 -21.89 3.48
CA PRO A 106 -18.11 -21.29 2.75
C PRO A 106 -18.08 -19.76 2.91
N THR A 107 -18.53 -19.05 1.88
CA THR A 107 -18.73 -17.59 1.92
C THR A 107 -20.18 -17.28 1.59
N GLU A 108 -20.71 -16.22 2.20
CA GLU A 108 -22.03 -15.68 1.89
C GLU A 108 -21.99 -14.76 0.66
N ASN A 109 -20.79 -14.38 0.20
CA ASN A 109 -20.62 -13.48 -0.93
C ASN A 109 -20.76 -14.25 -2.26
N PRO A 110 -21.78 -13.97 -3.09
CA PRO A 110 -22.06 -14.75 -4.31
C PRO A 110 -20.98 -14.57 -5.40
N TYR A 111 -20.09 -13.58 -5.26
CA TYR A 111 -19.03 -13.30 -6.23
C TYR A 111 -17.76 -14.14 -6.02
N PHE A 112 -17.72 -14.98 -4.97
CA PHE A 112 -16.59 -15.84 -4.63
C PHE A 112 -17.04 -17.30 -4.46
N ASN A 113 -16.17 -18.24 -4.83
CA ASN A 113 -16.42 -19.68 -4.72
C ASN A 113 -16.26 -20.21 -3.28
N GLY A 114 -15.80 -19.36 -2.36
CA GLY A 114 -15.47 -19.69 -0.98
C GLY A 114 -14.57 -18.62 -0.38
N ARG A 115 -14.17 -18.81 0.87
CA ARG A 115 -13.24 -17.94 1.59
C ARG A 115 -12.02 -18.72 2.04
N ILE A 116 -10.85 -18.10 1.98
CA ILE A 116 -9.63 -18.67 2.54
C ILE A 116 -9.53 -18.30 4.01
N SER A 117 -9.45 -19.32 4.86
CA SER A 117 -9.15 -19.14 6.28
C SER A 117 -7.66 -18.85 6.46
N ILE A 118 -7.32 -17.58 6.71
CA ILE A 118 -5.94 -17.14 6.95
C ILE A 118 -5.36 -17.87 8.17
N THR A 119 -6.15 -18.06 9.22
CA THR A 119 -5.72 -18.81 10.42
C THR A 119 -5.40 -20.28 10.09
N ALA A 120 -6.15 -20.90 9.17
CA ALA A 120 -5.91 -22.28 8.77
C ALA A 120 -4.67 -22.45 7.87
N LEU A 121 -4.13 -21.37 7.31
CA LEU A 121 -2.85 -21.40 6.58
C LEU A 121 -1.66 -21.70 7.51
N ASN A 122 -1.82 -21.55 8.83
CA ASN A 122 -0.79 -21.82 9.85
C ASN A 122 0.59 -21.25 9.46
N ILE A 123 0.59 -19.96 9.09
CA ILE A 123 1.77 -19.27 8.58
C ILE A 123 2.75 -19.05 9.75
N ASP A 124 3.98 -19.53 9.60
CA ASP A 124 5.05 -19.23 10.55
C ASP A 124 5.54 -17.79 10.32
N THR A 125 4.88 -16.84 11.00
CA THR A 125 5.21 -15.42 10.88
C THR A 125 6.59 -15.09 11.43
N ALA A 126 7.10 -15.87 12.39
CA ALA A 126 8.42 -15.69 12.97
C ALA A 126 9.53 -16.09 11.99
N ALA A 127 9.25 -17.03 11.08
CA ALA A 127 10.16 -17.36 9.99
C ALA A 127 10.17 -16.32 8.85
N LEU A 128 9.10 -15.51 8.72
CA LEU A 128 8.92 -14.53 7.64
C LEU A 128 9.24 -13.09 8.05
N ALA A 129 9.23 -12.78 9.35
CA ALA A 129 9.70 -11.52 9.86
C ALA A 129 10.22 -11.62 11.29
N SER A 130 11.18 -10.74 11.61
CA SER A 130 11.62 -10.49 12.97
C SER A 130 11.53 -9.01 13.28
N GLU A 131 10.99 -8.67 14.45
CA GLU A 131 11.01 -7.30 14.97
C GLU A 131 12.09 -7.16 16.04
N SER A 132 12.79 -6.04 16.03
CA SER A 132 13.74 -5.68 17.09
C SER A 132 13.56 -4.22 17.48
N ARG A 133 13.80 -3.89 18.74
CA ARG A 133 13.78 -2.51 19.23
C ARG A 133 15.19 -2.01 19.42
N GLN A 134 15.49 -0.84 18.86
CA GLN A 134 16.74 -0.13 19.08
C GLN A 134 16.47 1.09 19.95
N TYR A 135 17.31 1.29 20.96
CA TYR A 135 17.18 2.41 21.88
C TYR A 135 18.19 3.49 21.50
N LEU A 136 17.69 4.70 21.26
CA LEU A 136 18.53 5.88 21.08
C LEU A 136 19.00 6.41 22.44
N ASN A 137 18.12 6.36 23.44
CA ASN A 137 18.38 6.68 24.84
C ASN A 137 17.30 6.02 25.74
N ALA A 138 17.25 6.39 27.02
CA ALA A 138 16.32 5.81 27.99
C ALA A 138 14.83 6.13 27.72
N GLY A 139 14.53 7.21 26.98
CA GLY A 139 13.17 7.63 26.64
C GLY A 139 12.78 7.36 25.19
N GLU A 140 13.76 7.19 24.29
CA GLU A 140 13.55 7.12 22.85
C GLU A 140 14.05 5.79 22.27
N SER A 141 13.20 5.18 21.45
CA SER A 141 13.51 3.94 20.74
C SER A 141 12.76 3.89 19.42
N TYR A 142 13.25 3.08 18.49
CA TYR A 142 12.57 2.78 17.23
C TYR A 142 12.53 1.27 16.99
N ARG A 143 11.53 0.82 16.23
CA ARG A 143 11.35 -0.57 15.83
C ARG A 143 11.95 -0.81 14.46
N ILE A 144 12.72 -1.89 14.34
CA ILE A 144 13.20 -2.40 13.06
C ILE A 144 12.44 -3.68 12.76
N THR A 145 11.71 -3.66 11.66
CA THR A 145 11.09 -4.84 11.07
C THR A 145 12.02 -5.38 9.99
N ARG A 146 12.40 -6.65 10.09
CA ARG A 146 13.16 -7.36 9.06
C ARG A 146 12.28 -8.42 8.44
N LEU A 147 12.13 -8.38 7.12
CA LEU A 147 11.44 -9.40 6.36
C LEU A 147 12.43 -10.45 5.84
N THR A 148 12.02 -11.71 5.85
CA THR A 148 12.84 -12.87 5.48
C THR A 148 12.06 -13.77 4.50
N ALA A 149 12.78 -14.41 3.57
CA ALA A 149 12.22 -15.49 2.75
C ALA A 149 12.40 -16.86 3.42
N SER A 150 13.46 -16.99 4.21
CA SER A 150 13.78 -18.12 5.09
C SER A 150 14.60 -17.58 6.27
N PRO A 151 14.74 -18.31 7.39
CA PRO A 151 15.52 -17.85 8.54
C PRO A 151 16.92 -17.34 8.21
N ASP A 152 17.55 -17.88 7.16
CA ASP A 152 18.91 -17.55 6.74
C ASP A 152 18.98 -16.49 5.63
N ARG A 153 17.82 -16.02 5.11
CA ARG A 153 17.75 -15.09 3.98
C ARG A 153 16.89 -13.87 4.28
N SER A 154 17.54 -12.79 4.68
CA SER A 154 16.93 -11.47 4.79
C SER A 154 16.60 -10.88 3.41
N LEU A 155 15.44 -10.23 3.33
CA LEU A 155 14.98 -9.51 2.14
C LEU A 155 15.39 -8.05 2.25
N PHE A 156 14.77 -7.34 3.19
CA PHE A 156 15.11 -5.98 3.56
C PHE A 156 14.60 -5.70 4.98
N SER A 157 15.11 -4.62 5.57
CA SER A 157 14.68 -4.11 6.87
C SER A 157 14.13 -2.70 6.72
N PHE A 158 13.14 -2.36 7.52
CA PHE A 158 12.55 -1.04 7.53
C PHE A 158 12.04 -0.64 8.91
N SER A 159 11.75 0.64 9.07
CA SER A 159 11.08 1.21 10.23
C SER A 159 10.07 2.25 9.76
N THR A 160 8.91 2.29 10.44
CA THR A 160 7.88 3.31 10.25
C THR A 160 7.88 4.33 11.39
N ASP A 161 8.85 4.26 12.31
CA ASP A 161 8.94 5.18 13.44
C ASP A 161 9.71 6.43 13.01
N ASP A 162 9.19 7.63 13.34
CA ASP A 162 9.72 8.92 12.89
C ASP A 162 11.18 9.17 13.31
N ASN A 163 11.60 8.61 14.44
CA ASN A 163 12.95 8.76 14.99
C ASN A 163 13.96 7.72 14.47
N ALA A 164 13.54 6.82 13.57
CA ALA A 164 14.44 5.85 12.97
C ALA A 164 15.43 6.52 11.99
N PRO A 165 16.61 5.92 11.75
CA PRO A 165 17.52 6.37 10.69
C PRO A 165 16.85 6.38 9.31
N GLU A 166 17.13 7.41 8.50
CA GLU A 166 16.54 7.60 7.17
C GLU A 166 16.69 6.36 6.27
N ILE A 167 17.82 5.63 6.37
CA ILE A 167 18.06 4.40 5.61
C ILE A 167 17.02 3.29 5.87
N LEU A 168 16.38 3.28 7.05
CA LEU A 168 15.31 2.34 7.39
C LEU A 168 13.93 2.85 7.00
N GLN A 169 13.77 4.15 6.78
CA GLN A 169 12.53 4.77 6.35
C GLN A 169 12.44 4.83 4.81
N SER A 170 13.57 4.90 4.11
CA SER A 170 13.69 5.12 2.66
C SER A 170 14.03 3.86 1.84
N SER A 171 13.42 2.72 2.18
CA SER A 171 13.58 1.50 1.39
C SER A 171 12.90 1.65 0.01
N PRO A 172 13.49 1.15 -1.09
CA PRO A 172 12.85 1.17 -2.41
C PRO A 172 11.54 0.35 -2.46
N TYR A 173 11.32 -0.51 -1.47
CA TYR A 173 10.10 -1.29 -1.33
C TYR A 173 9.05 -0.60 -0.46
N LEU A 174 9.32 0.59 0.08
CA LEU A 174 8.36 1.36 0.86
C LEU A 174 7.80 2.51 0.05
N LYS A 175 6.54 2.82 0.31
CA LYS A 175 5.85 3.94 -0.31
C LYS A 175 4.77 4.47 0.62
N ASP A 176 4.77 5.78 0.83
CA ASP A 176 3.69 6.45 1.51
C ASP A 176 2.51 6.66 0.57
N ILE A 177 1.32 6.28 1.03
CA ILE A 177 0.08 6.31 0.26
C ILE A 177 -0.99 7.04 1.05
N VAL A 178 -1.59 8.05 0.40
CA VAL A 178 -2.70 8.81 0.96
C VAL A 178 -3.96 7.94 0.94
N ASN A 179 -4.51 7.74 2.14
CA ASN A 179 -5.73 7.02 2.37
C ASN A 179 -6.93 7.97 2.13
N GLN A 180 -7.40 8.01 0.88
CA GLN A 180 -8.44 8.95 0.45
C GLN A 180 -9.72 8.80 1.30
N GLY A 181 -10.29 9.93 1.70
CA GLY A 181 -11.49 9.97 2.53
C GLY A 181 -11.25 9.66 4.01
N MET A 182 -9.99 9.45 4.42
CA MET A 182 -9.59 9.43 5.82
C MET A 182 -8.86 10.70 6.19
N CYS A 183 -9.04 11.10 7.43
CA CYS A 183 -8.21 12.09 8.05
C CYS A 183 -7.88 11.62 9.47
N ARG A 184 -6.68 11.95 9.95
CA ARG A 184 -6.23 11.63 11.30
C ARG A 184 -5.97 12.91 12.06
N THR A 185 -6.40 12.94 13.31
CA THR A 185 -6.03 14.00 14.23
C THR A 185 -4.56 13.84 14.56
N ASP A 186 -3.75 14.82 14.19
CA ASP A 186 -2.41 14.96 14.76
C ASP A 186 -2.62 15.42 16.21
N GLY A 187 -2.18 14.65 17.20
CA GLY A 187 -2.49 14.86 18.62
C GLY A 187 -2.09 16.21 19.24
N GLN A 188 -1.66 17.18 18.43
CA GLN A 188 -1.31 18.56 18.78
C GLN A 188 -2.24 19.62 18.14
N SER A 189 -3.12 19.27 17.20
CA SER A 189 -4.02 20.22 16.55
C SER A 189 -5.50 19.78 16.60
N ASN A 190 -6.42 20.75 16.65
CA ASN A 190 -7.87 20.49 16.49
C ASN A 190 -8.25 20.20 15.01
N GLY A 191 -7.27 19.96 14.14
CA GLY A 191 -7.44 19.72 12.72
C GLY A 191 -7.49 18.24 12.36
N CYS A 192 -8.05 17.94 11.19
CA CYS A 192 -7.97 16.62 10.59
C CYS A 192 -6.90 16.65 9.48
N GLY A 193 -5.75 16.03 9.75
CA GLY A 193 -4.63 15.90 8.80
C GLY A 193 -4.88 14.82 7.76
N ILE A 194 -4.12 14.88 6.65
CA ILE A 194 -4.16 13.85 5.60
C ILE A 194 -3.73 12.51 6.21
N ALA A 195 -4.55 11.48 6.04
CA ALA A 195 -4.20 10.13 6.49
C ALA A 195 -3.24 9.51 5.47
N GLU A 196 -1.95 9.65 5.69
CA GLU A 196 -0.90 9.03 4.90
C GLU A 196 -0.33 7.84 5.70
N ASP A 197 -0.29 6.66 5.08
CA ASP A 197 0.21 5.44 5.68
C ASP A 197 1.37 4.91 4.82
N THR A 198 2.40 4.33 5.45
CA THR A 198 3.48 3.66 4.74
C THR A 198 3.07 2.25 4.34
N TYR A 199 3.32 1.88 3.08
CA TYR A 199 3.04 0.57 2.51
C TYR A 199 4.30 -0.08 1.97
N ILE A 200 4.30 -1.41 1.97
CA ILE A 200 5.29 -2.23 1.27
C ILE A 200 4.78 -2.53 -0.14
N ASN A 201 5.61 -2.27 -1.17
CA ASN A 201 5.35 -2.70 -2.54
C ASN A 201 5.53 -4.23 -2.66
N LEU A 202 4.43 -4.95 -2.43
CA LEU A 202 4.44 -6.41 -2.47
C LEU A 202 4.75 -6.92 -3.88
N SER A 203 4.27 -6.25 -4.93
CA SER A 203 4.57 -6.65 -6.31
C SER A 203 6.06 -6.70 -6.60
N ASP A 204 6.82 -5.67 -6.19
CA ASP A 204 8.27 -5.63 -6.35
C ASP A 204 8.99 -6.67 -5.47
N VAL A 205 8.52 -6.86 -4.22
CA VAL A 205 9.09 -7.88 -3.32
C VAL A 205 8.91 -9.29 -3.90
N LEU A 206 7.71 -9.61 -4.38
CA LEU A 206 7.42 -10.91 -5.00
C LEU A 206 8.21 -11.10 -6.29
N HIS A 207 8.35 -10.05 -7.10
CA HIS A 207 9.12 -10.09 -8.34
C HIS A 207 10.59 -10.40 -8.06
N ASN A 208 11.20 -9.62 -7.16
CA ASN A 208 12.64 -9.65 -6.94
C ASN A 208 13.09 -10.84 -6.09
N TYR A 209 12.30 -11.25 -5.09
CA TYR A 209 12.72 -12.24 -4.11
C TYR A 209 12.03 -13.60 -4.26
N PHE A 210 10.77 -13.63 -4.72
CA PHE A 210 9.96 -14.85 -4.79
C PHE A 210 9.69 -15.32 -6.22
N ARG A 211 10.20 -14.63 -7.25
CA ARG A 211 9.99 -14.96 -8.67
C ARG A 211 8.51 -15.14 -9.03
N SER A 212 7.65 -14.33 -8.44
CA SER A 212 6.21 -14.34 -8.68
C SER A 212 5.75 -12.96 -9.12
N CYS A 213 5.03 -12.90 -10.25
CA CYS A 213 4.30 -11.70 -10.64
C CYS A 213 2.96 -11.68 -9.92
N LEU A 214 2.63 -10.56 -9.29
CA LEU A 214 1.30 -10.31 -8.73
C LEU A 214 0.58 -9.30 -9.62
N ILE A 215 -0.49 -9.75 -10.27
CA ILE A 215 -1.39 -8.92 -11.07
C ILE A 215 -2.77 -8.86 -10.39
N TYR A 216 -3.57 -7.87 -10.77
CA TYR A 216 -4.93 -7.76 -10.24
C TYR A 216 -5.92 -7.26 -11.29
N ARG A 217 -7.19 -7.55 -11.04
CA ARG A 217 -8.33 -7.03 -11.79
C ARG A 217 -9.29 -6.36 -10.85
N VAL A 218 -9.74 -5.15 -11.19
CA VAL A 218 -10.72 -4.39 -10.43
C VAL A 218 -12.07 -4.52 -11.14
N ASP A 219 -13.09 -4.88 -10.37
CA ASP A 219 -14.49 -4.89 -10.79
C ASP A 219 -15.22 -3.86 -9.92
N ASP A 220 -15.36 -2.66 -10.47
CA ASP A 220 -15.93 -1.51 -9.78
C ASP A 220 -17.43 -1.60 -9.54
N GLU A 221 -18.14 -2.37 -10.37
CA GLU A 221 -19.59 -2.61 -10.26
C GLU A 221 -19.88 -3.48 -9.03
N ASN A 222 -19.14 -4.58 -8.88
CA ASN A 222 -19.32 -5.53 -7.78
C ASN A 222 -18.43 -5.22 -6.57
N LYS A 223 -17.68 -4.11 -6.61
CA LYS A 223 -16.71 -3.71 -5.58
C LYS A 223 -15.81 -4.87 -5.16
N ARG A 224 -15.14 -5.49 -6.13
CA ARG A 224 -14.18 -6.57 -5.86
C ARG A 224 -12.87 -6.40 -6.60
N ILE A 225 -11.81 -6.93 -6.01
CA ILE A 225 -10.49 -7.00 -6.60
C ILE A 225 -10.03 -8.44 -6.58
N ILE A 226 -9.58 -8.93 -7.73
CA ILE A 226 -9.11 -10.31 -7.91
C ILE A 226 -7.61 -10.27 -8.13
N LEU A 227 -6.87 -10.88 -7.20
CA LEU A 227 -5.43 -11.07 -7.27
C LEU A 227 -5.11 -12.36 -8.02
N GLN A 228 -4.05 -12.34 -8.81
CA GLN A 228 -3.53 -13.54 -9.45
C GLN A 228 -2.00 -13.56 -9.35
N PHE A 229 -1.48 -14.68 -8.85
CA PHE A 229 -0.05 -14.95 -8.79
C PHE A 229 0.37 -15.74 -10.02
N ILE A 230 1.34 -15.23 -10.76
CA ILE A 230 1.89 -15.86 -11.96
C ILE A 230 3.35 -16.23 -11.64
N PRO A 231 3.70 -17.53 -11.55
CA PRO A 231 5.08 -17.94 -11.34
C PRO A 231 5.93 -17.54 -12.54
N MET A 232 7.15 -17.06 -12.29
CA MET A 232 8.11 -16.76 -13.35
C MET A 232 9.01 -17.98 -13.63
N PRO A 233 9.28 -18.31 -14.90
CA PRO A 233 10.21 -19.37 -15.24
C PRO A 233 11.65 -18.98 -14.88
N GLY A 234 12.40 -19.90 -14.26
CA GLY A 234 13.81 -19.74 -13.91
C GLY A 234 14.18 -20.51 -12.63
N PRO A 235 15.48 -20.66 -12.32
CA PRO A 235 15.88 -21.23 -11.03
C PRO A 235 15.37 -20.31 -9.92
N VAL A 236 14.54 -20.87 -9.03
CA VAL A 236 14.30 -20.26 -7.72
C VAL A 236 15.67 -20.23 -7.06
N LEU A 237 16.15 -19.04 -6.72
CA LEU A 237 17.31 -18.92 -5.83
C LEU A 237 16.80 -19.44 -4.48
N ILE A 238 16.91 -20.75 -4.24
CA ILE A 238 16.65 -21.40 -2.96
C ILE A 238 17.94 -21.36 -2.18
#